data_AF-A0A376MJZ7-F1
#
_entry.id   AF-A0A376MJZ7-F1
#
_cell.length_a   1.000
_cell.length_b   1.000
_cell.length_c   1.000
_cell.angle_alpha   90.00
_cell.angle_beta   90.00
_cell.angle_gamma   90.00
#
_symmetry.space_group_name_H-M   'P 1'
#
loop_
_entity.id
_entity.type
_entity.pdbx_description
1 polymer ?
#
loop_
_entity_poly.entity_id
_entity_poly.type
_entity_poly.pdbx_seq_one_letter_code
_entity_poly.pdbx_strand_id
1 'polypeptide(L)' 'MRWGWPAWPEMYQNVDSPEVRQFCEEHRDDVDFYLWLQWLAYSQFADCWEISQGYEMPIGLYRDLAVGVAEGGAGNLVRP' A
#
# COMPACT_ATOMS: atom_id res chain seq x y z
N MET A 1 15.62 13.76 -10.85
CA MET A 1 15.79 13.37 -9.43
C MET A 1 15.17 12.00 -9.25
N ARG A 2 15.93 11.01 -8.76
CA ARG A 2 15.37 9.70 -8.38
C ARG A 2 14.82 9.81 -6.95
N TRP A 3 13.67 9.20 -6.69
CA TRP A 3 13.02 9.11 -5.38
C TRP A 3 12.38 7.72 -5.25
N GLY A 4 12.11 7.28 -4.01
CA GLY A 4 11.65 5.90 -3.76
C GLY A 4 12.78 4.88 -3.82
N TRP A 5 12.43 3.59 -4.00
CA TRP A 5 13.39 2.48 -3.92
C TRP A 5 14.61 2.62 -4.86
N PRO A 6 14.54 3.18 -6.08
CA PRO A 6 15.73 3.34 -6.94
C PRO A 6 16.75 4.37 -6.43
N ALA A 7 16.41 5.10 -5.36
CA ALA A 7 17.28 6.07 -4.69
C ALA A 7 17.76 5.59 -3.30
N TRP A 8 17.32 4.42 -2.83
CA TRP A 8 17.76 3.82 -1.57
C TRP A 8 19.14 3.17 -1.69
N PRO A 9 19.83 2.85 -0.58
CA PRO A 9 20.98 1.96 -0.61
C PRO A 9 20.67 0.64 -1.34
N GLU A 10 21.65 0.11 -2.10
CA GLU A 10 21.48 -1.05 -3.00
C GLU A 10 20.90 -2.29 -2.28
N MET A 11 21.30 -2.51 -1.02
CA MET A 11 20.80 -3.61 -0.18
C MET A 11 19.28 -3.59 0.07
N TYR A 12 18.62 -2.43 -0.08
CA TYR A 12 17.17 -2.28 0.07
C TYR A 12 16.42 -2.16 -1.27
N GLN A 13 17.11 -2.23 -2.40
CA GLN A 13 16.49 -2.15 -3.72
C GLN A 13 15.94 -3.49 -4.20
N ASN A 14 16.34 -4.60 -3.57
CA ASN A 14 15.81 -5.93 -3.82
C ASN A 14 14.96 -6.38 -2.64
N VAL A 15 13.66 -6.61 -2.86
CA VAL A 15 12.71 -7.03 -1.83
C VAL A 15 13.07 -8.39 -1.19
N ASP A 16 13.78 -9.26 -1.92
CA ASP A 16 14.16 -10.58 -1.47
C ASP A 16 15.52 -10.62 -0.73
N SER A 17 16.15 -9.46 -0.52
CA SER A 17 17.45 -9.40 0.15
C SER A 17 17.36 -9.79 1.63
N PRO A 18 18.41 -10.41 2.20
CA PRO A 18 18.44 -10.71 3.62
C PRO A 18 18.35 -9.45 4.49
N GLU A 19 18.87 -8.31 4.01
CA GLU A 19 18.81 -7.03 4.72
C GLU A 19 17.38 -6.46 4.79
N VAL A 20 16.59 -6.60 3.72
CA VAL A 20 15.16 -6.22 3.76
C VAL A 20 14.39 -7.12 4.74
N ARG A 21 14.68 -8.42 4.76
CA ARG A 21 14.07 -9.33 5.75
C ARG A 21 14.44 -8.93 7.18
N GLN A 22 15.72 -8.71 7.45
CA GLN A 22 16.19 -8.29 8.76
C GLN A 22 15.55 -6.96 9.18
N PHE A 23 15.46 -6.00 8.27
CA PHE A 23 14.79 -4.73 8.52
C PHE A 23 13.32 -4.94 8.92
N CYS A 24 12.58 -5.80 8.21
CA CYS A 24 11.19 -6.12 8.57
C CYS A 24 11.06 -6.78 9.95
N GLU A 25 12.04 -7.59 10.37
CA GLU A 25 12.07 -8.23 11.68
C GLU A 25 12.36 -7.22 12.80
N GLU A 26 13.33 -6.33 12.58
CA GLU A 26 13.73 -5.28 13.54
C GLU A 26 12.66 -4.19 13.68
N HIS A 27 11.96 -3.87 12.60
CA HIS A 27 10.92 -2.83 12.51
C HIS A 27 9.51 -3.41 12.47
N ARG A 28 9.29 -4.56 13.11
CA ARG A 28 8.00 -5.27 13.06
C ARG A 28 6.80 -4.39 13.43
N ASP A 29 6.94 -3.57 14.47
CA ASP A 29 5.86 -2.69 14.94
C ASP A 29 5.50 -1.61 13.90
N ASP A 30 6.50 -1.08 13.19
CA ASP A 30 6.28 -0.13 12.10
C ASP A 30 5.55 -0.82 10.93
N VAL A 31 5.95 -2.05 10.58
CA VAL A 31 5.28 -2.84 9.53
C VAL A 31 3.82 -3.10 9.92
N ASP A 32 3.57 -3.55 11.14
CA ASP A 32 2.23 -3.81 11.66
C ASP A 32 1.38 -2.53 11.72
N PHE A 33 1.99 -1.39 12.05
CA PHE A 33 1.33 -0.08 12.01
C PHE A 33 0.85 0.28 10.59
N TYR A 34 1.70 0.12 9.57
CA TYR A 34 1.28 0.39 8.19
C TYR A 34 0.23 -0.61 7.66
N LEU A 35 0.29 -1.88 8.09
CA LEU A 35 -0.78 -2.85 7.82
C LEU A 35 -2.10 -2.42 8.47
N TRP A 36 -2.04 -1.95 9.72
CA TRP A 36 -3.21 -1.46 10.43
C TRP A 36 -3.83 -0.23 9.76
N LEU A 37 -3.02 0.70 9.23
CA LEU A 37 -3.52 1.84 8.47
C LEU A 37 -4.25 1.41 7.17
N GLN A 38 -3.73 0.40 6.46
CA GLN A 38 -4.41 -0.14 5.28
C GLN A 38 -5.76 -0.78 5.66
N TRP A 39 -5.78 -1.52 6.77
CA TRP A 39 -7.01 -2.09 7.31
C TRP A 39 -8.02 -0.99 7.69
N LEU A 40 -7.58 0.06 8.37
CA LEU A 40 -8.44 1.17 8.77
C LEU A 40 -9.05 1.88 7.55
N ALA A 41 -8.24 2.16 6.52
CA ALA A 41 -8.72 2.76 5.28
C ALA A 41 -9.74 1.87 4.56
N TYR A 42 -9.50 0.56 4.54
CA TYR A 42 -10.45 -0.42 4.00
C TYR A 42 -11.77 -0.41 4.79
N SER A 43 -11.71 -0.47 6.12
CA SER A 43 -12.89 -0.47 6.99
C SER A 43 -13.72 0.79 6.82
N GLN A 44 -13.09 1.97 6.82
CA GLN A 44 -13.79 3.24 6.61
C GLN A 44 -14.46 3.31 5.23
N PHE A 45 -13.80 2.77 4.19
CA PHE A 45 -14.40 2.70 2.86
C PHE A 45 -15.59 1.73 2.83
N ALA A 46 -15.49 0.59 3.51
CA ALA A 46 -16.56 -0.38 3.63
C ALA A 46 -17.78 0.19 4.37
N ASP A 47 -17.58 0.94 5.45
CA ASP A 47 -18.66 1.61 6.18
C ASP A 47 -19.43 2.61 5.29
N CYS A 48 -18.70 3.41 4.49
CA CYS A 48 -19.30 4.30 3.50
C CYS A 48 -20.12 3.54 2.45
N TRP A 49 -19.63 2.39 2.01
CA TRP A 49 -20.36 1.52 1.07
C TRP A 49 -21.65 1.00 1.69
N GLU A 50 -21.60 0.47 2.92
CA GLU A 50 -22.80 -0.02 3.63
C GLU A 50 -23.86 1.07 3.81
N ILE A 51 -23.45 2.31 4.13
CA ILE A 51 -24.35 3.45 4.17
C ILE A 51 -25.03 3.65 2.81
N SER A 52 -24.28 3.60 1.71
CA SER A 52 -24.84 3.79 0.37
C SER A 52 -25.87 2.72 0.00
N GLN A 53 -25.65 1.47 0.44
CA GLN A 53 -26.58 0.36 0.25
C GLN A 53 -27.84 0.54 1.11
N GLY A 54 -27.70 0.99 2.37
CA GLY A 54 -28.81 1.26 3.27
C GLY A 54 -29.76 2.37 2.78
N TYR A 55 -29.27 3.28 1.94
CA TYR A 55 -30.08 4.30 1.27
C TYR A 55 -30.59 3.87 -0.12
N GLU A 56 -30.40 2.60 -0.50
CA GLU A 56 -30.80 2.05 -1.81
C GLU A 56 -30.28 2.88 -2.99
N MET A 57 -29.07 3.46 -2.84
CA MET A 57 -28.48 4.29 -3.87
C MET A 57 -28.22 3.42 -5.11
N PRO A 58 -28.73 3.77 -6.30
CA PRO A 58 -28.67 2.89 -7.49
C PRO A 58 -27.25 2.51 -7.95
N ILE A 59 -26.24 3.32 -7.60
CA ILE A 59 -24.83 3.08 -7.91
C ILE A 59 -23.99 2.94 -6.63
N GLY A 60 -24.37 3.64 -5.55
CA GLY A 60 -23.61 3.69 -4.31
C GLY A 60 -22.33 4.52 -4.45
N LEU A 61 -21.17 3.86 -4.53
CA LEU A 61 -19.85 4.48 -4.69
C LEU A 61 -19.24 4.11 -6.05
N TYR A 62 -18.83 5.12 -6.82
CA TYR A 62 -18.11 4.95 -8.08
C TYR A 62 -16.62 5.28 -7.90
N ARG A 63 -15.74 4.35 -8.25
CA ARG A 63 -14.29 4.47 -8.08
C ARG A 63 -13.58 4.67 -9.41
N ASP A 64 -12.45 5.36 -9.34
CA ASP A 64 -11.52 5.51 -10.45
C ASP A 64 -10.29 4.59 -10.23
N LEU A 65 -9.77 4.04 -11.32
CA LEU A 65 -8.59 3.19 -11.35
C LEU A 65 -7.55 3.83 -12.26
N ALA A 66 -6.44 4.26 -11.66
CA ALA A 66 -5.32 4.80 -12.42
C ALA A 66 -4.73 3.75 -13.39
N VAL A 67 -4.29 4.22 -14.56
CA VAL A 67 -3.73 3.38 -15.63
C VAL A 67 -2.30 2.88 -15.37
N GLY A 68 -1.60 3.41 -14.35
CA GLY A 68 -0.22 3.04 -14.07
C GLY A 68 0.23 3.36 -12.64
N VAL A 69 1.43 2.90 -12.31
CA VAL A 69 2.09 3.08 -11.01
C VAL A 69 3.42 3.80 -11.18
N ALA A 70 3.86 4.52 -10.15
CA ALA A 70 5.13 5.24 -10.18
C ALA A 70 6.33 4.28 -10.13
N GLU A 71 7.39 4.60 -10.88
CA GLU A 71 8.61 3.77 -10.95
C GLU A 71 9.25 3.50 -9.58
N GLY A 72 9.25 4.50 -8.70
CA GLY A 72 9.80 4.38 -7.34
C GLY A 72 8.81 3.84 -6.30
N GLY A 73 7.63 3.39 -6.71
CA GLY A 73 6.56 2.93 -5.81
C GLY A 73 6.70 1.46 -5.37
N ALA A 74 5.98 1.10 -4.31
CA ALA A 74 5.99 -0.25 -3.75
C ALA A 74 5.60 -1.34 -4.76
N GLY A 75 4.69 -1.04 -5.71
CA GLY A 75 4.29 -1.98 -6.75
C GLY A 75 5.46 -2.44 -7.62
N ASN A 76 6.33 -1.51 -8.01
CA ASN A 76 7.52 -1.81 -8.82
C ASN A 76 8.71 -2.30 -7.98
N LEU A 77 8.73 -2.09 -6.66
CA LEU A 77 9.72 -2.73 -5.79
C LEU A 77 9.44 -4.24 -5.64
N VAL A 78 8.16 -4.59 -5.45
CA VAL A 78 7.74 -5.98 -5.25
C VAL A 78 7.71 -6.77 -6.56
N ARG A 79 7.45 -6.09 -7.68
CA ARG A 79 7.47 -6.66 -9.03
C ARG A 79 8.20 -5.71 -9.97
N PRO A 80 9.55 -5.70 -9.92
CA PRO A 80 10.37 -4.84 -10.76
C PRO A 80 10.23 -5.14 -12.25
#